data_AF-A0A5C6QBA4-F1
#
_entry.id   AF-A0A5C6QBA4-F1
#
_cell.length_a   1.000
_cell.length_b   1.000
_cell.length_c   1.000
_cell.angle_alpha   90.00
_cell.angle_beta   90.00
_cell.angle_gamma   90.00
#
_symmetry.space_group_name_H-M   'P 1'
#
loop_
_entity.id
_entity.type
_entity.pdbx_description
1 polymer ?
#
loop_
_entity_poly.entity_id
_entity_poly.type
_entity_poly.pdbx_seq_one_letter_code
_entity_poly.pdbx_strand_id
1 'polypeptide(L)'
;MKVALFAKYGQKEHLFNLLNKGELYLQPFSNYRKIEDDGVRGDPNEGVAEHRTIPNGSKLSIKIDGEYQEVAEITSGAMRTFGSNFEKFSIYCLYAVTENWSLESLPDEIKKFGDHVAVIHNPKIFVERIKKVISELNGDCFRQLVEYKSGDEFEGFIGPFVKHNDFQWQSEFRICINTDLLTDNKINIGDLSDIISIYEAKDFDIQKEQKELA
;
A
#
# COMPACT_ATOMS: atom_id res chain seq x y z
N MET A 1 -9.75 -15.33 2.01
CA MET A 1 -10.45 -14.14 2.54
C MET A 1 -11.04 -13.38 1.36
N LYS A 2 -12.33 -13.03 1.40
CA LYS A 2 -13.00 -12.31 0.32
C LYS A 2 -13.15 -10.83 0.70
N VAL A 3 -12.82 -9.95 -0.24
CA VAL A 3 -13.01 -8.50 -0.10
C VAL A 3 -14.44 -8.18 -0.51
N ALA A 4 -15.18 -7.50 0.37
CA ALA A 4 -16.54 -7.06 0.12
C ALA A 4 -16.55 -5.78 -0.73
N LEU A 5 -15.77 -4.77 -0.33
CA LEU A 5 -15.62 -3.50 -1.04
C LEU A 5 -14.23 -2.91 -0.84
N PHE A 6 -13.88 -1.91 -1.66
CA PHE A 6 -12.72 -1.05 -1.40
C PHE A 6 -13.15 0.37 -1.05
N ALA A 7 -12.36 1.05 -0.22
CA ALA A 7 -12.49 2.48 0.02
C ALA A 7 -11.18 3.19 -0.34
N LYS A 8 -11.29 4.32 -1.04
CA LYS A 8 -10.18 5.21 -1.36
C LYS A 8 -10.45 6.59 -0.81
N TYR A 9 -9.71 6.96 0.23
CA TYR A 9 -9.73 8.32 0.76
C TYR A 9 -8.77 9.20 -0.04
N GLY A 10 -9.16 10.45 -0.27
CA GLY A 10 -8.35 11.40 -1.02
C GLY A 10 -9.05 12.75 -1.19
N GLN A 11 -8.39 13.64 -1.93
CA GLN A 11 -8.97 14.93 -2.30
C GLN A 11 -10.13 14.74 -3.28
N LYS A 12 -11.20 15.53 -3.12
CA LYS A 12 -12.36 15.54 -4.00
C LYS A 12 -12.02 15.41 -5.49
N GLU A 13 -11.19 16.32 -6.00
CA GLU A 13 -10.86 16.37 -7.44
C GLU A 13 -10.28 15.04 -7.94
N HIS A 14 -9.37 14.45 -7.18
CA HIS A 14 -8.75 13.17 -7.53
C HIS A 14 -9.76 12.02 -7.52
N LEU A 15 -10.68 11.99 -6.57
CA LEU A 15 -11.71 10.96 -6.52
C LEU A 15 -12.74 11.11 -7.65
N PHE A 16 -13.07 12.34 -8.06
CA PHE A 16 -13.90 12.57 -9.24
C PHE A 16 -13.17 12.22 -10.55
N ASN A 17 -11.84 12.38 -10.64
CA ASN A 17 -11.07 11.84 -11.77
C ASN A 17 -11.05 10.30 -11.77
N LEU A 18 -10.91 9.67 -10.60
CA LEU A 18 -11.05 8.22 -10.44
C LEU A 18 -12.43 7.75 -10.94
N LEU A 19 -13.51 8.41 -10.51
CA LEU A 19 -14.88 8.07 -10.91
C LEU A 19 -15.11 8.19 -12.41
N ASN A 20 -14.81 9.35 -13.00
CA ASN A 20 -15.23 9.67 -14.38
C ASN A 20 -14.26 9.15 -15.45
N LYS A 21 -12.99 8.93 -15.09
CA LYS A 21 -11.93 8.57 -16.05
C LYS A 21 -11.25 7.25 -15.70
N GLY A 22 -11.47 6.74 -14.49
CA GLY A 22 -10.67 5.64 -13.96
C GLY A 22 -9.22 6.06 -13.73
N GLU A 23 -8.95 7.34 -13.45
CA GLU A 23 -7.59 7.85 -13.25
C GLU A 23 -7.03 7.31 -11.92
N LEU A 24 -6.16 6.31 -12.02
CA LEU A 24 -5.39 5.80 -10.89
C LEU A 24 -4.11 6.61 -10.79
N TYR A 25 -3.89 7.27 -9.65
CA TYR A 25 -2.63 7.93 -9.32
C TYR A 25 -1.78 7.02 -8.44
N LEU A 26 -0.65 6.55 -8.96
CA LEU A 26 0.23 5.59 -8.30
C LEU A 26 1.57 6.25 -7.99
N GLN A 27 2.20 5.88 -6.88
CA GLN A 27 3.52 6.40 -6.56
C GLN A 27 4.53 5.28 -6.31
N PRO A 28 5.82 5.51 -6.59
CA PRO A 28 6.86 4.54 -6.27
C PRO A 28 6.99 4.37 -4.76
N PHE A 29 7.42 3.19 -4.31
CA PHE A 29 7.68 2.89 -2.88
C PHE A 29 8.60 3.95 -2.24
N SER A 30 9.57 4.46 -3.01
CA SER A 30 10.50 5.49 -2.57
C SER A 30 9.85 6.80 -2.15
N ASN A 31 8.64 7.12 -2.64
CA ASN A 31 7.94 8.31 -2.20
C ASN A 31 7.41 8.15 -0.77
N TYR A 32 6.74 7.03 -0.50
CA TYR A 32 6.16 6.71 0.81
C TYR A 32 7.22 6.58 1.92
N ARG A 33 8.45 6.15 1.60
CA ARG A 33 9.56 6.15 2.56
C ARG A 33 9.96 7.54 3.05
N LYS A 34 9.71 8.58 2.25
CA LYS A 34 10.13 9.96 2.51
C LYS A 34 9.01 10.83 3.08
N ILE A 35 7.79 10.32 3.14
CA ILE A 35 6.65 11.07 3.68
C ILE A 35 6.82 11.17 5.20
N GLU A 36 6.99 12.39 5.69
CA GLU A 36 6.90 12.72 7.11
C GLU A 36 5.45 13.15 7.40
N ASP A 37 4.60 12.22 7.83
CA ASP A 37 3.16 12.43 8.09
C ASP A 37 2.71 11.69 9.36
N ASP A 38 3.46 11.86 10.45
CA ASP A 38 3.18 11.27 11.78
C ASP A 38 2.80 9.77 11.76
N GLY A 39 3.38 8.99 10.83
CA GLY A 39 3.12 7.56 10.68
C GLY A 39 1.78 7.19 10.04
N VAL A 40 1.04 8.14 9.46
CA VAL A 40 -0.23 7.88 8.76
C VAL A 40 0.02 7.35 7.35
N ARG A 41 0.79 8.09 6.54
CA ARG A 41 1.08 7.74 5.13
C ARG A 41 2.49 7.19 4.92
N GLY A 42 3.44 7.63 5.74
CA GLY A 42 4.85 7.28 5.61
C GLY A 42 5.18 5.97 6.30
N ASP A 43 5.95 5.12 5.61
CA ASP A 43 6.57 3.93 6.20
C ASP A 43 8.06 3.88 5.75
N PRO A 44 9.02 4.06 6.67
CA PRO A 44 10.44 3.95 6.34
C PRO A 44 10.85 2.57 5.80
N ASN A 45 10.03 1.53 6.03
CA ASN A 45 10.23 0.17 5.55
C ASN A 45 9.51 -0.11 4.22
N GLU A 46 8.88 0.89 3.62
CA GLU A 46 8.12 0.71 2.39
C GLU A 46 9.01 0.21 1.24
N GLY A 47 8.66 -0.92 0.63
CA GLY A 47 9.47 -1.54 -0.45
C GLY A 47 10.78 -2.20 0.01
N VAL A 48 10.96 -2.50 1.29
CA VAL A 48 12.05 -3.38 1.76
C VAL A 48 11.89 -4.76 1.11
N ALA A 49 12.93 -5.22 0.40
CA ALA A 49 12.95 -6.55 -0.19
C ALA A 49 13.24 -7.61 0.87
N GLU A 50 14.16 -7.31 1.79
CA GLU A 50 14.57 -8.24 2.84
C GLU A 50 14.86 -7.49 4.15
N HIS A 51 14.37 -8.04 5.26
CA HIS A 51 14.67 -7.59 6.61
C HIS A 51 15.44 -8.67 7.34
N ARG A 52 16.57 -8.31 7.97
CA ARG A 52 17.35 -9.23 8.80
C ARG A 52 17.72 -8.64 10.14
N THR A 53 17.37 -9.33 11.20
CA THR A 53 17.77 -8.98 12.56
C THR A 53 19.24 -9.30 12.75
N ILE A 54 20.00 -8.34 13.29
CA ILE A 54 21.42 -8.54 13.61
C ILE A 54 21.50 -9.11 15.03
N PRO A 55 22.05 -10.33 15.22
CA PRO A 55 22.15 -10.95 16.53
C PRO A 55 22.93 -10.07 17.51
N ASN A 56 22.48 -10.03 18.77
CA ASN A 56 23.23 -9.38 19.85
C ASN A 56 24.63 -10.01 19.99
N GLY A 57 25.66 -9.17 20.17
CA GLY A 57 27.06 -9.60 20.21
C GLY A 57 27.71 -9.67 18.82
N SER A 58 27.01 -9.26 17.76
CA SER A 58 27.62 -9.15 16.42
C SER A 58 28.68 -8.06 16.41
N LYS A 59 29.81 -8.30 15.74
CA LYS A 59 30.93 -7.33 15.68
C LYS A 59 30.85 -6.47 14.44
N LEU A 60 30.90 -5.15 14.62
CA LEU A 60 31.11 -4.19 13.54
C LEU A 60 32.61 -3.96 13.38
N SER A 61 33.12 -4.23 12.18
CA SER A 61 34.53 -4.05 11.84
C SER A 61 34.68 -3.22 10.57
N ILE A 62 35.72 -2.40 10.51
CA ILE A 62 36.12 -1.65 9.30
C ILE A 62 37.46 -2.16 8.79
N LYS A 63 37.66 -2.11 7.47
CA LYS A 63 38.91 -2.54 6.84
C LYS A 63 39.89 -1.37 6.75
N ILE A 64 41.02 -1.45 7.45
CA ILE A 64 42.11 -0.46 7.44
C ILE A 64 43.40 -1.17 7.04
N ASP A 65 44.07 -0.67 6.01
CA ASP A 65 45.35 -1.23 5.50
C ASP A 65 45.30 -2.73 5.19
N GLY A 66 44.15 -3.22 4.73
CA GLY A 66 43.96 -4.64 4.37
C GLY A 66 43.44 -5.51 5.50
N GLU A 67 43.52 -5.05 6.75
CA GLU A 67 43.11 -5.80 7.95
C GLU A 67 41.75 -5.31 8.48
N TYR A 68 40.94 -6.22 9.00
CA TYR A 68 39.69 -5.85 9.68
C TYR A 68 39.97 -5.50 11.13
N GLN A 69 39.60 -4.28 11.53
CA GLN A 69 39.66 -3.82 12.90
C GLN A 69 38.24 -3.69 13.45
N GLU A 70 37.97 -4.34 14.58
CA GLU A 70 36.71 -4.23 15.29
C GLU A 70 36.58 -2.81 15.87
N VAL A 71 35.43 -2.18 15.65
CA VAL A 71 35.14 -0.81 16.10
C VAL A 71 33.97 -0.73 17.06
N ALA A 72 33.07 -1.71 17.05
CA ALA A 72 31.95 -1.79 17.98
C ALA A 72 31.37 -3.21 18.06
N GLU A 73 30.67 -3.48 19.16
CA GLU A 73 29.72 -4.59 19.28
C GLU A 73 28.30 -4.05 19.06
N ILE A 74 27.51 -4.77 18.27
CA ILE A 74 26.10 -4.47 18.00
C ILE A 74 25.26 -5.14 19.08
N THR A 75 24.68 -4.32 19.95
CA THR A 75 23.80 -4.77 21.05
C THR A 75 22.36 -4.99 20.59
N SER A 76 21.97 -4.35 19.50
CA SER A 76 20.68 -4.50 18.82
C SER A 76 20.75 -3.84 17.44
N GLY A 77 20.14 -4.45 16.42
CA GLY A 77 20.06 -3.81 15.10
C GLY A 77 19.31 -4.66 14.08
N ALA A 78 18.99 -4.05 12.95
CA ALA A 78 18.45 -4.75 11.79
C ALA A 78 19.09 -4.20 10.52
N MET A 79 19.34 -5.10 9.56
CA MET A 79 19.75 -4.79 8.21
C MET A 79 18.54 -4.87 7.28
N ARG A 80 18.35 -3.84 6.46
CA ARG A 80 17.26 -3.77 5.48
C ARG A 80 17.84 -3.64 4.10
N THR A 81 17.44 -4.53 3.21
CA THR A 81 17.86 -4.50 1.81
C THR A 81 16.69 -3.98 0.97
N PHE A 82 16.92 -2.90 0.24
CA PHE A 82 15.99 -2.41 -0.78
C PHE A 82 16.37 -3.03 -2.11
N GLY A 83 15.46 -3.79 -2.71
CA GLY A 83 15.72 -4.52 -3.95
C GLY A 83 15.35 -3.68 -5.17
N SER A 84 16.25 -3.58 -6.16
CA SER A 84 16.01 -2.87 -7.43
C SER A 84 14.78 -3.38 -8.18
N ASN A 85 14.39 -4.64 -7.97
CA ASN A 85 13.26 -5.26 -8.65
C ASN A 85 11.90 -4.67 -8.24
N PHE A 86 11.76 -4.07 -7.06
CA PHE A 86 10.51 -3.44 -6.63
C PHE A 86 10.44 -1.96 -6.98
N GLU A 87 11.59 -1.29 -7.11
CA GLU A 87 11.66 0.14 -7.43
C GLU A 87 11.13 0.48 -8.84
N LYS A 88 11.05 -0.51 -9.74
CA LYS A 88 10.39 -0.32 -11.05
C LYS A 88 8.87 -0.26 -10.96
N PHE A 89 8.26 -0.58 -9.82
CA PHE A 89 6.82 -0.56 -9.64
C PHE A 89 6.35 0.66 -8.86
N SER A 90 5.19 1.16 -9.25
CA SER A 90 4.41 2.14 -8.50
C SER A 90 3.17 1.48 -7.92
N ILE A 91 2.76 1.93 -6.74
CA ILE A 91 1.67 1.33 -5.98
C ILE A 91 0.42 2.21 -5.94
N TYR A 92 -0.72 1.53 -6.01
CA TYR A 92 -2.04 2.07 -5.73
C TYR A 92 -2.61 1.36 -4.51
N CYS A 93 -2.76 2.12 -3.42
CA CYS A 93 -3.22 1.62 -2.13
C CYS A 93 -4.73 1.86 -1.99
N LEU A 94 -5.46 0.84 -1.55
CA LEU A 94 -6.87 0.88 -1.23
C LEU A 94 -7.09 0.36 0.19
N TYR A 95 -8.06 0.90 0.90
CA TYR A 95 -8.54 0.25 2.12
C TYR A 95 -9.48 -0.89 1.73
N ALA A 96 -9.19 -2.10 2.17
CA ALA A 96 -10.02 -3.27 1.91
C ALA A 96 -10.91 -3.58 3.11
N VAL A 97 -12.21 -3.64 2.85
CA VAL A 97 -13.17 -4.20 3.79
C VAL A 97 -13.41 -5.64 3.41
N THR A 98 -13.04 -6.54 4.30
CA THR A 98 -13.21 -7.98 4.12
C THR A 98 -14.48 -8.45 4.82
N GLU A 99 -15.03 -9.59 4.40
CA GLU A 99 -16.26 -10.14 4.99
C GLU A 99 -16.14 -10.43 6.51
N ASN A 100 -14.91 -10.57 7.02
CA ASN A 100 -14.63 -10.83 8.43
C ASN A 100 -14.33 -9.56 9.25
N TRP A 101 -14.22 -8.38 8.61
CA TRP A 101 -13.90 -7.14 9.30
C TRP A 101 -15.15 -6.55 9.96
N SER A 102 -15.07 -6.21 11.25
CA SER A 102 -16.18 -5.50 11.92
C SER A 102 -16.33 -4.10 11.35
N LEU A 103 -17.53 -3.78 10.89
CA LEU A 103 -17.85 -2.48 10.29
C LEU A 103 -17.99 -1.37 11.31
N GLU A 104 -18.00 -1.71 12.60
CA GLU A 104 -17.99 -0.77 13.71
C GLU A 104 -16.62 -0.07 13.87
N SER A 105 -15.58 -0.53 13.16
CA SER A 105 -14.19 -0.20 13.48
C SER A 105 -13.37 0.33 12.32
N LEU A 106 -13.93 1.17 11.43
CA LEU A 106 -13.06 2.01 10.61
C LEU A 106 -12.27 2.93 11.55
N PRO A 107 -10.93 2.87 11.55
CA PRO A 107 -10.12 3.74 12.42
C PRO A 107 -10.34 5.20 12.04
N ASP A 108 -10.50 6.09 13.02
CA ASP A 108 -10.68 7.53 12.74
C ASP A 108 -9.48 8.12 11.98
N GLU A 109 -8.29 7.53 12.15
CA GLU A 109 -7.06 7.85 11.43
C GLU A 109 -7.24 7.78 9.91
N ILE A 110 -8.15 6.95 9.41
CA ILE A 110 -8.40 6.82 7.97
C ILE A 110 -8.90 8.14 7.35
N LYS A 111 -9.56 9.00 8.14
CA LYS A 111 -10.05 10.31 7.69
C LYS A 111 -8.90 11.29 7.42
N LYS A 112 -7.69 11.01 7.93
CA LYS A 112 -6.48 11.82 7.65
C LYS A 112 -5.97 11.63 6.21
N PHE A 113 -6.43 10.61 5.49
CA PHE A 113 -6.02 10.39 4.10
C PHE A 113 -6.69 11.34 3.09
N GLY A 114 -7.81 11.96 3.43
CA GLY A 114 -8.48 12.90 2.53
C GLY A 114 -9.84 13.39 3.03
N ASP A 115 -10.37 14.40 2.36
CA ASP A 115 -11.65 15.03 2.69
C ASP A 115 -12.86 14.28 2.10
N HIS A 116 -12.62 13.36 1.15
CA HIS A 116 -13.64 12.51 0.53
C HIS A 116 -13.21 11.05 0.53
N VAL A 117 -14.19 10.18 0.29
CA VAL A 117 -13.99 8.74 0.10
C VAL A 117 -14.75 8.26 -1.13
N ALA A 118 -14.08 7.47 -1.96
CA ALA A 118 -14.66 6.71 -3.04
C ALA A 118 -14.85 5.27 -2.59
N VAL A 119 -16.09 4.79 -2.59
CA VAL A 119 -16.44 3.41 -2.26
C VAL A 119 -16.61 2.64 -3.55
N ILE A 120 -15.80 1.59 -3.72
CA ILE A 120 -15.84 0.71 -4.89
C ILE A 120 -16.64 -0.53 -4.49
N HIS A 121 -17.90 -0.58 -4.94
CA HIS A 121 -18.89 -1.59 -4.58
C HIS A 121 -18.66 -2.95 -5.23
N ASN A 122 -17.88 -2.97 -6.33
CA ASN A 122 -17.54 -4.19 -7.03
C ASN A 122 -16.01 -4.32 -7.22
N PRO A 123 -15.28 -4.78 -6.18
CA PRO A 123 -13.84 -5.04 -6.24
C PRO A 123 -13.40 -5.88 -7.43
N LYS A 124 -14.24 -6.86 -7.82
CA LYS A 124 -13.94 -7.77 -8.93
C LYS A 124 -13.91 -7.02 -10.26
N ILE A 125 -14.96 -6.28 -10.60
CA ILE A 125 -15.03 -5.49 -11.84
C ILE A 125 -13.91 -4.45 -11.88
N PHE A 126 -13.66 -3.77 -10.76
CA PHE A 126 -12.57 -2.78 -10.67
C PHE A 126 -11.21 -3.39 -11.03
N VAL A 127 -10.87 -4.54 -10.43
CA VAL A 127 -9.64 -5.28 -10.72
C VAL A 127 -9.61 -5.80 -12.17
N GLU A 128 -10.74 -6.26 -12.71
CA GLU A 128 -10.83 -6.72 -14.10
C GLU A 128 -10.59 -5.59 -15.09
N ARG A 129 -11.07 -4.37 -14.84
CA ARG A 129 -10.79 -3.18 -15.66
C ARG A 129 -9.31 -2.82 -15.65
N ILE A 130 -8.67 -2.87 -14.48
CA ILE A 130 -7.21 -2.65 -14.36
C ILE A 130 -6.45 -3.69 -15.19
N LYS A 131 -6.75 -4.98 -15.01
CA LYS A 131 -6.10 -6.06 -15.77
C LYS A 131 -6.24 -5.88 -17.27
N LYS A 132 -7.43 -5.50 -17.73
CA LYS A 132 -7.71 -5.27 -19.15
C LYS A 132 -6.75 -4.22 -19.72
N VAL A 133 -6.69 -3.04 -19.11
CA VAL A 133 -5.80 -1.96 -19.57
C VAL A 133 -4.34 -2.36 -19.49
N ILE A 134 -3.91 -3.01 -18.41
CA ILE A 134 -2.52 -3.46 -18.27
C ILE A 134 -2.16 -4.51 -19.34
N SER A 135 -3.06 -5.42 -19.67
CA SER A 135 -2.87 -6.41 -20.73
C SER A 135 -2.78 -5.75 -22.12
N GLU A 136 -3.59 -4.73 -22.39
CA GLU A 136 -3.56 -3.97 -23.65
C GLU A 136 -2.23 -3.23 -23.84
N LEU A 137 -1.57 -2.86 -22.74
CA LEU A 137 -0.24 -2.25 -22.73
C LEU A 137 0.91 -3.25 -22.69
N ASN A 138 0.64 -4.56 -22.78
CA ASN A 138 1.63 -5.64 -22.61
C ASN A 138 2.43 -5.53 -21.30
N GLY A 139 1.76 -5.11 -20.23
CA GLY A 139 2.34 -4.84 -18.94
C GLY A 139 2.11 -5.93 -17.89
N ASP A 140 2.83 -5.80 -16.78
CA ASP A 140 2.64 -6.61 -15.58
C ASP A 140 1.95 -5.81 -14.47
N CYS A 141 1.05 -6.48 -13.75
CA CYS A 141 0.42 -5.96 -12.55
C CYS A 141 0.30 -7.05 -11.48
N PHE A 142 0.77 -6.72 -10.28
CA PHE A 142 0.64 -7.56 -9.08
C PHE A 142 -0.37 -6.92 -8.14
N ARG A 143 -1.10 -7.72 -7.39
CA ARG A 143 -2.01 -7.18 -6.38
C ARG A 143 -2.24 -8.17 -5.26
N GLN A 144 -2.34 -7.66 -4.05
CA GLN A 144 -2.59 -8.49 -2.89
C GLN A 144 -3.14 -7.66 -1.73
N LEU A 145 -3.87 -8.32 -0.83
CA LEU A 145 -4.00 -7.83 0.54
C LEU A 145 -2.63 -7.84 1.20
N VAL A 146 -2.30 -6.76 1.88
CA VAL A 146 -1.08 -6.64 2.66
C VAL A 146 -1.16 -7.58 3.86
N GLU A 147 -0.10 -8.35 4.06
CA GLU A 147 0.14 -9.16 5.24
C GLU A 147 0.83 -8.30 6.30
N TYR A 148 0.40 -8.45 7.55
CA TYR A 148 0.94 -7.68 8.67
C TYR A 148 1.65 -8.64 9.61
N LYS A 149 2.91 -8.35 9.91
CA LYS A 149 3.76 -9.19 10.78
C LYS A 149 4.32 -8.40 11.94
N SER A 150 4.55 -9.06 13.06
CA SER A 150 5.08 -8.46 14.28
C SER A 150 6.46 -9.03 14.63
N GLY A 151 7.33 -8.20 15.22
CA GLY A 151 8.60 -8.64 15.82
C GLY A 151 9.41 -9.59 14.94
N ASP A 152 9.69 -10.78 15.46
CA ASP A 152 10.53 -11.83 14.83
C ASP A 152 9.93 -12.43 13.54
N GLU A 153 8.62 -12.25 13.29
CA GLU A 153 7.99 -12.70 12.04
C GLU A 153 8.33 -11.79 10.86
N PHE A 154 8.76 -10.55 11.14
CA PHE A 154 9.23 -9.59 10.15
C PHE A 154 10.71 -9.85 9.79
N GLU A 155 11.02 -11.09 9.38
CA GLU A 155 12.36 -11.56 9.03
C GLU A 155 12.34 -12.22 7.65
N GLY A 156 13.42 -12.07 6.89
CA GLY A 156 13.56 -12.61 5.54
C GLY A 156 12.89 -11.73 4.49
N PHE A 157 12.35 -12.36 3.44
CA PHE A 157 11.75 -11.64 2.31
C PHE A 157 10.41 -11.02 2.70
N ILE A 158 10.32 -9.69 2.56
CA ILE A 158 9.13 -8.88 2.90
C ILE A 158 8.39 -8.54 1.62
N GLY A 159 9.07 -7.87 0.69
CA GLY A 159 8.49 -7.50 -0.60
C GLY A 159 7.36 -6.46 -0.47
N PRO A 160 6.61 -6.22 -1.55
CA PRO A 160 5.67 -5.09 -1.62
C PRO A 160 4.34 -5.33 -0.91
N PHE A 161 4.10 -6.51 -0.36
CA PHE A 161 2.81 -6.90 0.21
C PHE A 161 2.90 -7.30 1.69
N VAL A 162 3.98 -6.94 2.38
CA VAL A 162 4.15 -7.20 3.82
C VAL A 162 4.49 -5.88 4.51
N LYS A 163 3.80 -5.59 5.62
CA LYS A 163 4.05 -4.43 6.50
C LYS A 163 4.23 -4.84 7.94
N HIS A 164 4.80 -3.94 8.73
CA HIS A 164 4.80 -4.07 10.18
C HIS A 164 3.36 -3.96 10.73
N ASN A 165 3.08 -4.66 11.83
CA ASN A 165 1.74 -4.74 12.41
C ASN A 165 1.19 -3.38 12.89
N ASP A 166 2.04 -2.38 13.13
CA ASP A 166 1.61 -1.02 13.48
C ASP A 166 0.75 -0.36 12.38
N PHE A 167 0.81 -0.87 11.15
CA PHE A 167 0.02 -0.41 10.02
C PHE A 167 -1.21 -1.29 9.72
N GLN A 168 -1.51 -2.29 10.56
CA GLN A 168 -2.61 -3.24 10.35
C GLN A 168 -3.96 -2.54 10.19
N TRP A 169 -4.14 -1.43 10.91
CA TRP A 169 -5.35 -0.60 10.85
C TRP A 169 -5.61 -0.03 9.45
N GLN A 170 -4.61 0.04 8.55
CA GLN A 170 -4.81 0.50 7.17
C GLN A 170 -5.53 -0.52 6.27
N SER A 171 -5.61 -1.79 6.69
CA SER A 171 -6.27 -2.89 5.96
C SER A 171 -6.01 -2.83 4.44
N GLU A 172 -4.74 -2.73 4.05
CA GLU A 172 -4.37 -2.26 2.72
C GLU A 172 -4.49 -3.37 1.67
N PHE A 173 -5.13 -3.05 0.54
CA PHE A 173 -5.01 -3.79 -0.71
C PHE A 173 -4.15 -3.00 -1.68
N ARG A 174 -3.05 -3.60 -2.12
CA ARG A 174 -2.09 -2.97 -3.02
C ARG A 174 -2.27 -3.48 -4.42
N ILE A 175 -2.13 -2.56 -5.36
CA ILE A 175 -1.97 -2.84 -6.79
C ILE A 175 -0.63 -2.25 -7.19
N CYS A 176 0.31 -3.09 -7.61
CA CYS A 176 1.62 -2.70 -8.12
C CYS A 176 1.57 -2.75 -9.65
N ILE A 177 1.96 -1.65 -10.30
CA ILE A 177 1.99 -1.52 -11.76
C ILE A 177 3.41 -1.08 -12.15
N ASN A 178 3.94 -1.63 -13.25
CA ASN A 178 5.24 -1.18 -13.75
C ASN A 178 5.18 0.32 -14.08
N THR A 179 6.10 1.10 -13.53
CA THR A 179 6.13 2.56 -13.63
C THR A 179 6.23 3.03 -15.07
N ASP A 180 6.89 2.25 -15.94
CA ASP A 180 7.02 2.56 -17.38
C ASP A 180 5.68 2.56 -18.13
N LEU A 181 4.63 1.98 -17.55
CA LEU A 181 3.27 1.98 -18.12
C LEU A 181 2.48 3.24 -17.74
N LEU A 182 3.01 4.06 -16.82
CA LEU A 182 2.33 5.23 -16.29
C LEU A 182 2.75 6.48 -17.06
N THR A 183 1.79 7.37 -17.28
CA THR A 183 2.07 8.74 -17.75
C THR A 183 1.83 9.69 -16.59
N ASP A 184 2.83 10.45 -16.19
CA ASP A 184 2.77 11.35 -15.03
C ASP A 184 2.23 10.68 -13.76
N ASN A 185 2.72 9.46 -13.47
CA ASN A 185 2.29 8.63 -12.34
C ASN A 185 0.81 8.19 -12.40
N LYS A 186 0.20 8.22 -13.59
CA LYS A 186 -1.21 7.92 -13.80
C LYS A 186 -1.44 6.85 -14.85
N ILE A 187 -2.56 6.15 -14.70
CA ILE A 187 -3.16 5.28 -15.72
C ILE A 187 -4.69 5.40 -15.66
N ASN A 188 -5.34 5.40 -16.82
CA ASN A 188 -6.80 5.51 -16.91
C ASN A 188 -7.43 4.16 -17.23
N ILE A 189 -8.43 3.74 -16.44
CA ILE A 189 -9.14 2.47 -16.63
C ILE A 189 -10.58 2.63 -17.13
N GLY A 190 -10.93 3.83 -17.56
CA GLY A 190 -12.26 4.18 -18.07
C GLY A 190 -13.23 4.58 -16.96
N ASP A 191 -14.41 5.02 -17.35
CA ASP A 191 -15.47 5.42 -16.41
C ASP A 191 -15.79 4.31 -15.41
N LEU A 192 -15.97 4.69 -14.15
CA LEU A 192 -16.25 3.81 -13.01
C LEU A 192 -17.56 4.19 -12.30
N SER A 193 -18.41 5.02 -12.91
CA SER A 193 -19.65 5.51 -12.29
C SER A 193 -20.66 4.42 -11.97
N ASP A 194 -20.54 3.26 -12.62
CA ASP A 194 -21.37 2.08 -12.38
C ASP A 194 -20.94 1.26 -11.15
N ILE A 195 -19.74 1.50 -10.61
CA ILE A 195 -19.22 0.73 -9.46
C ILE A 195 -18.66 1.59 -8.33
N ILE A 196 -18.67 2.92 -8.45
CA ILE A 196 -18.15 3.85 -7.43
C ILE A 196 -19.22 4.84 -6.99
N SER A 197 -19.29 5.05 -5.67
CA SER A 197 -19.98 6.18 -5.05
C SER A 197 -18.96 7.05 -4.30
N ILE A 198 -19.16 8.38 -4.29
CA ILE A 198 -18.29 9.32 -3.59
C ILE A 198 -19.06 10.02 -2.47
N TYR A 199 -18.44 10.09 -1.30
CA TYR A 199 -18.97 10.75 -0.10
C TYR A 199 -17.95 11.74 0.48
N GLU A 200 -18.43 12.74 1.22
CA GLU A 200 -17.58 13.52 2.11
C GLU A 200 -17.13 12.62 3.28
N ALA A 201 -15.83 12.61 3.59
CA ALA A 201 -15.25 11.69 4.57
C ALA A 201 -15.82 11.87 5.99
N LYS A 202 -16.27 13.09 6.32
CA LYS A 202 -16.89 13.41 7.61
C LYS A 202 -18.30 12.81 7.79
N ASP A 203 -19.01 12.60 6.67
CA ASP A 203 -20.40 12.13 6.65
C ASP A 203 -20.52 10.65 6.28
N PHE A 204 -19.40 10.04 5.89
CA PHE A 204 -19.34 8.66 5.45
C PHE A 204 -19.49 7.67 6.62
N ASP A 205 -20.44 6.76 6.46
CA ASP A 205 -20.71 5.66 7.39
C ASP A 205 -20.77 4.35 6.61
N ILE A 206 -19.74 3.52 6.78
CA ILE A 206 -19.58 2.28 6.04
C ILE A 206 -20.66 1.23 6.35
N GLN A 207 -21.36 1.36 7.48
CA GLN A 207 -22.43 0.44 7.84
C GLN A 207 -23.67 0.63 6.97
N LYS A 208 -23.91 1.86 6.50
CA LYS A 208 -25.05 2.15 5.61
C LYS A 208 -24.85 1.51 4.25
N GLU A 209 -23.65 1.63 3.69
CA GLU A 209 -23.33 1.06 2.37
C GLU A 209 -23.46 -0.47 2.33
N GLN A 210 -23.10 -1.19 3.39
CA GLN A 210 -23.20 -2.64 3.37
C GLN A 210 -24.63 -3.18 3.41
N LYS A 211 -25.55 -2.49 4.10
CA LYS A 211 -26.97 -2.91 4.13
C LYS A 211 -27.64 -2.82 2.77
N GLU A 212 -27.10 -2.02 1.86
CA GLU A 212 -27.58 -1.90 0.48
C GLU A 212 -26.99 -2.99 -0.44
N LEU A 213 -25.92 -3.66 0.00
CA LEU A 213 -25.23 -4.73 -0.74
C LEU A 213 -25.64 -6.16 -0.28
N ALA A 214 -26.30 -6.31 0.87
CA ALA A 214 -26.76 -7.57 1.44
C ALA A 214 -28.22 -7.90 1.05
#